data_AF-A0A7C2SV33-F1
#
_entry.id   AF-A0A7C2SV33-F1
#
_cell.length_a   1.000
_cell.length_b   1.000
_cell.length_c   1.000
_cell.angle_alpha   90.00
_cell.angle_beta   90.00
_cell.angle_gamma   90.00
#
_symmetry.space_group_name_H-M   'P 1'
#
loop_
_entity.id
_entity.type
_entity.pdbx_description
1 polymer ?
#
loop_
_entity_poly.entity_id
_entity_poly.type
_entity_poly.pdbx_seq_one_letter_code
_entity_poly.pdbx_strand_id
1 'polypeptide(L)' 'GDLLSLGPGSVIELDKNAGEPVEIFLNNRLIARGEVVVANERLGVRLTDVVSHSERINNLK' A
#
# COMPACT_ATOMS: atom_id res chain seq x y z
N GLY A 1 0.88 8.47 -26.03
CA GLY A 1 0.22 8.36 -24.72
C GLY A 1 1.28 8.33 -23.67
N ASP A 2 1.05 8.95 -22.53
CA ASP A 2 2.07 9.31 -21.54
C ASP A 2 2.86 8.11 -20.98
N LEU A 3 2.27 6.91 -21.04
CA LEU A 3 2.94 5.65 -20.70
C LEU A 3 4.12 5.31 -21.64
N LEU A 4 3.99 5.62 -22.94
CA LEU A 4 5.01 5.30 -23.96
C LEU A 4 6.21 6.26 -23.89
N SER A 5 6.09 7.37 -23.17
CA SER A 5 7.17 8.36 -22.98
C SER A 5 7.97 8.16 -21.69
N LEU A 6 7.64 7.15 -20.87
CA LEU A 6 8.39 6.85 -19.65
C LEU A 6 9.80 6.34 -19.99
N GLY A 7 10.79 6.91 -19.33
CA GLY A 7 12.19 6.55 -19.47
C GLY A 7 12.99 6.86 -18.21
N PRO A 8 14.31 6.65 -18.24
CA PRO A 8 15.17 7.01 -17.13
C PRO A 8 15.00 8.50 -16.75
N GLY A 9 14.71 8.76 -15.48
CA GLY A 9 14.49 10.12 -14.96
C GLY A 9 13.06 10.63 -15.04
N SER A 10 12.11 9.86 -15.59
CA SER A 10 10.69 10.21 -15.51
C SER A 10 10.20 10.26 -14.06
N VAL A 11 9.50 11.34 -13.72
CA VAL A 11 8.80 11.50 -12.44
C VAL A 11 7.31 11.31 -12.71
N ILE A 12 6.68 10.42 -11.93
CA ILE A 12 5.26 10.13 -12.04
C ILE A 12 4.62 10.54 -10.72
N GLU A 13 3.65 11.45 -10.80
CA GLU A 13 2.84 11.81 -9.66
C GLU A 13 1.86 10.69 -9.33
N LEU A 14 1.70 10.41 -8.03
CA LEU A 14 0.77 9.40 -7.54
C LEU A 14 -0.46 10.09 -6.96
N ASP A 15 -1.60 9.39 -6.97
CA ASP A 15 -2.87 9.93 -6.49
C ASP A 15 -2.92 10.13 -4.96
N LYS A 16 -1.94 9.59 -4.22
CA LYS A 16 -1.88 9.66 -2.76
C LYS A 16 -0.84 10.65 -2.28
N ASN A 17 -1.25 11.52 -1.37
CA ASN A 17 -0.37 12.47 -0.73
C ASN A 17 0.58 11.80 0.28
N ALA A 18 1.74 12.42 0.49
CA ALA A 18 2.65 12.00 1.54
C ALA A 18 1.98 12.12 2.92
N GLY A 19 2.08 11.06 3.74
CA GLY A 19 1.48 10.99 5.07
C GLY A 19 0.08 10.37 5.10
N GLU A 20 -0.55 10.13 3.95
CA GLU A 20 -1.79 9.34 3.91
C GLU A 20 -1.52 7.85 4.17
N PRO A 21 -2.46 7.13 4.81
CA PRO A 21 -2.32 5.70 5.01
C PRO A 21 -2.19 4.94 3.68
N VAL A 22 -1.22 4.04 3.62
CA VAL A 22 -1.07 3.08 2.53
C VAL A 22 -2.10 1.97 2.65
N GLU A 23 -2.51 1.45 1.50
CA GLU A 23 -3.42 0.30 1.41
C GLU A 23 -2.62 -0.99 1.36
N ILE A 24 -3.07 -2.00 2.10
CA ILE A 24 -2.42 -3.30 2.16
C ILE A 24 -3.36 -4.31 1.51
N PHE A 25 -2.87 -4.91 0.43
CA PHE A 25 -3.62 -5.90 -0.33
C PHE A 25 -3.09 -7.31 -0.07
N LEU A 26 -4.00 -8.27 -0.01
CA LEU A 26 -3.71 -9.69 -0.07
C LEU A 26 -4.59 -10.31 -1.15
N ASN A 27 -4.00 -11.03 -2.11
CA ASN A 27 -4.72 -11.60 -3.26
C ASN A 27 -5.64 -10.58 -3.96
N ASN A 28 -5.12 -9.37 -4.21
CA ASN A 28 -5.86 -8.26 -4.84
C ASN A 28 -7.07 -7.74 -4.04
N ARG A 29 -7.18 -8.08 -2.74
CA ARG A 29 -8.23 -7.57 -1.85
C ARG A 29 -7.63 -6.69 -0.77
N LEU A 30 -8.25 -5.54 -0.52
CA LEU A 30 -7.85 -4.63 0.55
C LEU A 30 -8.14 -5.29 1.90
N ILE A 31 -7.11 -5.49 2.72
CA ILE A 31 -7.24 -6.13 4.05
C ILE A 31 -6.93 -5.18 5.21
N ALA A 32 -6.19 -4.10 4.95
CA ALA A 32 -5.79 -3.17 5.98
C ALA A 32 -5.33 -1.83 5.39
N ARG A 33 -5.24 -0.83 6.27
CA ARG A 33 -4.55 0.44 6.03
C ARG A 33 -3.51 0.67 7.11
N GLY A 34 -2.45 1.41 6.77
CA GLY A 34 -1.40 1.70 7.73
C GLY A 34 -0.46 2.81 7.31
N GLU A 35 0.42 3.19 8.23
CA GLU A 35 1.43 4.22 8.01
C GLU A 35 2.78 3.57 7.71
N VAL A 36 3.50 4.09 6.72
CA VAL A 36 4.87 3.65 6.43
C VAL A 36 5.79 4.11 7.56
N VAL A 37 6.53 3.17 8.12
CA VAL A 37 7.50 3.41 9.19
C VAL A 37 8.85 2.85 8.78
N VAL A 38 9.93 3.44 9.31
CA VAL A 38 11.28 2.89 9.19
C VAL A 38 11.72 2.46 10.58
N ALA A 39 12.04 1.18 10.73
CA ALA A 39 12.55 0.63 11.98
C ALA A 39 13.75 -0.26 11.68
N ASN A 40 14.86 -0.06 12.40
CA ASN A 40 16.13 -0.79 12.20
C ASN A 40 16.56 -0.79 10.71
N GLU A 41 16.48 0.38 10.07
CA GLU A 41 16.82 0.57 8.64
C GLU A 41 15.96 -0.27 7.67
N ARG A 42 14.84 -0.81 8.14
CA ARG A 42 13.88 -1.56 7.34
C ARG A 42 12.58 -0.78 7.21
N LEU A 43 12.02 -0.80 6.01
CA LEU A 43 10.67 -0.33 5.77
C LEU A 43 9.67 -1.30 6.41
N GLY A 44 8.69 -0.75 7.10
CA GLY A 44 7.56 -1.48 7.66
C GLY A 44 6.28 -0.68 7.52
N VAL A 45 5.16 -1.28 7.88
CA VAL A 45 3.86 -0.61 7.92
C VAL A 45 3.24 -0.85 9.29
N ARG A 46 2.90 0.24 9.99
CA ARG A 46 2.12 0.20 11.22
C ARG A 46 0.64 0.22 10.87
N LEU A 47 -0.07 -0.85 11.18
CA LEU A 47 -1.50 -0.96 10.90
C LEU A 47 -2.28 0.11 11.69
N THR A 48 -3.13 0.85 10.99
CA THR A 48 -4.06 1.82 11.58
C THR A 48 -5.50 1.28 11.55
N ASP A 49 -5.84 0.49 10.53
CA ASP A 49 -7.14 -0.14 10.36
C ASP A 49 -6.98 -1.51 9.70
N VAL A 50 -7.79 -2.49 10.09
CA VAL A 50 -7.71 -3.87 9.58
C VAL A 50 -9.09 -4.52 9.55
N VAL A 51 -9.40 -5.23 8.46
CA VAL A 51 -10.68 -5.95 8.33
C VAL A 51 -10.83 -7.02 9.41
N SER A 52 -12.08 -7.43 9.69
CA SER A 52 -12.38 -8.35 10.77
C SER A 52 -11.67 -9.71 10.61
N HIS A 53 -11.49 -10.45 11.71
CA HIS A 53 -10.83 -11.76 11.65
C HIS A 53 -11.53 -12.71 10.68
N SER A 54 -12.86 -12.76 10.72
CA SER A 54 -13.67 -13.60 9.83
C SER A 54 -13.47 -13.23 8.35
N GLU A 55 -13.43 -11.94 8.03
CA GLU A 55 -13.17 -11.48 6.66
C GLU A 55 -11.76 -11.81 6.20
N ARG A 56 -10.74 -11.69 7.07
CA ARG A 56 -9.36 -12.08 6.72
C ARG A 56 -9.28 -13.55 6.32
N ILE A 57 -9.92 -14.45 7.07
CA ILE A 57 -9.93 -15.88 6.75
C ILE A 57 -10.67 -16.16 5.44
N ASN A 58 -11.75 -15.44 5.16
CA ASN A 58 -12.46 -15.57 3.87
C ASN A 58 -11.65 -15.06 2.68
N ASN A 59 -10.71 -14.12 2.88
CA ASN A 59 -9.84 -13.58 1.83
C ASN A 59 -8.60 -14.45 1.54
N LEU A 60 -8.37 -15.51 2.33
CA LEU A 60 -7.31 -16.49 2.11
C LEU A 60 -7.75 -17.68 1.23
N LYS A 61 -9.07 -17.84 1.02
CA LYS A 61 -9.65 -18.86 0.15
C LYS A 61 -9.79 -18.32 -1.27
#